data_AF-A0A139DNN2-F1
#
_entry.id   AF-A0A139DNN2-F1
#
_cell.length_a   1.000
_cell.length_b   1.000
_cell.length_c   1.000
_cell.angle_alpha   90.00
_cell.angle_beta   90.00
_cell.angle_gamma   90.00
#
_symmetry.space_group_name_H-M   'P 1'
#
loop_
_entity.id
_entity.type
_entity.pdbx_description
1 polymer ?
#
loop_
_entity_poly.entity_id
_entity_poly.type
_entity_poly.pdbx_seq_one_letter_code
_entity_poly.pdbx_strand_id
1 'polypeptide(L)'
;MTNQVITQEQYFHKAHRETSDTLQQAYWMAGQMKDQLGRVNPNPMTHDEIQTAANSDKPYAWAFQMILEGRQRAAASAQTAQ
;
A
#
# COMPACT_ATOMS: atom_id res chain seq x y z
N MET A 1 34.66 -15.29 -10.94
CA MET A 1 33.42 -14.63 -10.45
C MET A 1 32.26 -15.38 -11.05
N THR A 2 31.54 -16.17 -10.26
CA THR A 2 30.35 -16.89 -10.73
C THR A 2 29.21 -15.90 -10.79
N ASN A 3 28.79 -15.52 -12.01
CA ASN A 3 27.51 -14.84 -12.21
C ASN A 3 26.40 -15.80 -11.75
N GLN A 4 25.91 -15.64 -10.52
CA GLN A 4 24.69 -16.32 -10.10
C GLN A 4 23.55 -15.79 -10.98
N VAL A 5 23.13 -16.61 -11.95
CA VAL A 5 21.94 -16.33 -12.75
C VAL A 5 20.75 -16.46 -11.82
N ILE A 6 20.14 -15.32 -11.47
CA ILE A 6 18.91 -15.28 -10.70
C ILE A 6 17.81 -15.93 -11.56
N THR A 7 17.09 -16.90 -11.02
CA THR A 7 16.00 -17.56 -11.75
C THR A 7 14.79 -16.63 -11.87
N GLN A 8 13.92 -16.87 -12.86
CA GLN A 8 12.68 -16.10 -13.02
C GLN A 8 11.80 -16.16 -11.76
N GLU A 9 11.80 -17.31 -11.07
CA GLU A 9 11.12 -17.52 -9.80
C GLU A 9 11.70 -16.63 -8.68
N GLN A 10 13.03 -16.53 -8.57
CA GLN A 10 13.69 -15.64 -7.62
C GLN A 10 13.37 -14.16 -7.91
N TYR A 11 13.30 -13.76 -9.18
CA TYR A 11 12.83 -12.42 -9.57
C TYR A 11 11.38 -12.18 -9.15
N PHE A 12 10.50 -13.15 -9.38
CA PHE A 12 9.09 -13.06 -8.97
C PHE A 12 8.97 -12.89 -7.45
N HIS A 13 9.64 -13.73 -6.64
CA HIS A 13 9.58 -13.62 -5.18
C HIS A 13 10.17 -12.31 -4.66
N LYS A 14 11.18 -11.75 -5.34
CA LYS A 14 11.71 -10.43 -5.00
C LYS A 14 10.68 -9.34 -5.27
N ALA A 15 10.15 -9.27 -6.49
CA ALA A 15 9.16 -8.27 -6.87
C ALA A 15 7.87 -8.36 -6.03
N HIS A 16 7.43 -9.58 -5.73
CA HIS A 16 6.26 -9.82 -4.89
C HIS A 16 6.45 -9.29 -3.47
N ARG A 17 7.63 -9.49 -2.87
CA ARG A 17 7.97 -8.93 -1.56
C ARG A 17 7.99 -7.41 -1.58
N GLU A 18 8.71 -6.80 -2.54
CA GLU A 18 8.81 -5.35 -2.64
C GLU A 18 7.42 -4.69 -2.82
N THR A 19 6.56 -5.29 -3.63
CA THR A 19 5.17 -4.85 -3.82
C THR A 19 4.37 -4.97 -2.52
N SER A 20 4.47 -6.12 -1.84
CA SER A 20 3.76 -6.37 -0.58
C SER A 20 4.19 -5.44 0.53
N ASP A 21 5.50 -5.20 0.67
CA ASP A 21 6.07 -4.31 1.67
C ASP A 21 5.63 -2.86 1.44
N THR A 22 5.65 -2.40 0.18
CA THR A 22 5.16 -1.07 -0.20
C THR A 22 3.69 -0.89 0.17
N LEU A 23 2.86 -1.89 -0.13
CA LEU A 23 1.44 -1.85 0.15
C LEU A 23 1.17 -1.86 1.67
N GLN A 24 1.81 -2.77 2.41
CA GLN A 24 1.70 -2.85 3.86
C GLN A 24 2.12 -1.54 4.53
N GLN A 25 3.23 -0.95 4.08
CA GLN A 25 3.70 0.33 4.59
C GLN A 25 2.69 1.45 4.32
N ALA A 26 2.09 1.50 3.13
CA ALA A 26 1.06 2.49 2.81
C ALA A 26 -0.19 2.33 3.71
N TYR A 27 -0.66 1.10 3.92
CA TYR A 27 -1.80 0.85 4.81
C TYR A 27 -1.49 1.18 6.27
N TRP A 28 -0.28 0.89 6.76
CA TRP A 28 0.14 1.28 8.10
C TRP A 28 0.18 2.80 8.24
N MET A 29 0.81 3.50 7.29
CA MET A 29 0.86 4.97 7.28
C MET A 29 -0.53 5.59 7.24
N ALA A 30 -1.46 5.02 6.49
CA ALA A 30 -2.86 5.45 6.44
C ALA A 30 -3.69 5.07 7.69
N GLY A 31 -3.09 4.41 8.69
CA GLY A 31 -3.77 3.99 9.93
C GLY A 31 -4.72 2.80 9.75
N GLN A 32 -4.63 2.09 8.63
CA GLN A 32 -5.54 0.99 8.26
C GLN A 32 -4.97 -0.40 8.55
N MET A 33 -3.69 -0.49 8.92
CA MET A 33 -3.01 -1.73 9.29
C MET A 33 -2.28 -1.56 10.62
N LYS A 34 -2.25 -2.63 11.41
CA LYS A 34 -1.41 -2.74 12.61
C LYS A 34 -0.02 -3.26 12.24
N ASP A 35 1.00 -2.83 12.97
CA ASP A 35 2.33 -3.41 12.87
C ASP A 35 2.39 -4.84 13.46
N GLN A 36 3.56 -5.45 13.41
CA GLN A 36 3.81 -6.80 13.96
C GLN A 36 3.58 -6.90 15.48
N LEU A 37 3.56 -5.76 16.19
CA LEU A 37 3.29 -5.66 17.62
C LEU A 37 1.83 -5.31 17.92
N GLY A 38 0.97 -5.26 16.89
CA GLY A 38 -0.44 -4.93 17.02
C GLY A 38 -0.75 -3.43 17.17
N ARG A 39 0.23 -2.55 16.92
CA ARG A 39 0.10 -1.09 17.08
C ARG A 39 -0.32 -0.45 15.76
N VAL A 40 -1.26 0.49 15.84
CA VAL A 40 -1.59 1.35 14.71
C VAL A 40 -0.56 2.48 14.60
N ASN A 41 -0.43 3.09 13.42
CA ASN A 41 0.35 4.31 13.28
C ASN A 41 -0.19 5.39 14.24
N PRO A 42 0.62 5.92 15.17
CA PRO A 42 0.17 6.93 16.13
C PRO A 42 -0.18 8.28 15.48
N ASN A 43 0.34 8.54 14.28
CA ASN A 43 0.02 9.73 13.49
C ASN A 43 -0.30 9.31 12.04
N PRO A 44 -1.51 8.77 11.81
CA PRO A 44 -1.90 8.31 10.49
C PRO A 44 -2.02 9.50 9.51
N MET A 45 -1.67 9.25 8.25
CA MET A 45 -1.84 10.24 7.19
C MET A 45 -3.31 10.63 7.05
N THR A 46 -3.54 11.93 6.93
CA THR A 46 -4.83 12.52 6.59
C THR A 46 -5.24 12.14 5.16
N HIS A 47 -6.50 12.41 4.82
CA HIS A 47 -6.99 12.16 3.46
C HIS A 47 -6.19 12.94 2.39
N ASP A 48 -5.89 14.22 2.66
CA ASP A 48 -5.18 15.10 1.72
C ASP A 48 -3.72 14.67 1.51
N GLU A 49 -3.06 14.19 2.57
CA GLU A 49 -1.71 13.63 2.47
C GLU A 49 -1.71 12.34 1.63
N ILE A 50 -2.70 11.47 1.83
CA ILE A 50 -2.87 10.25 1.02
C ILE A 50 -3.14 10.61 -0.45
N GLN A 51 -4.01 11.60 -0.70
CA GLN A 51 -4.29 12.10 -2.04
C GLN A 51 -3.03 12.66 -2.70
N THR A 52 -2.22 13.42 -1.96
CA THR A 52 -0.95 13.97 -2.48
C THR A 52 0.03 12.86 -2.84
N ALA A 53 0.20 11.86 -1.97
CA ALA A 53 1.09 10.72 -2.23
C ALA A 53 0.62 9.88 -3.43
N ALA A 54 -0.68 9.67 -3.57
CA ALA A 54 -1.31 8.94 -4.67
C ALA A 54 -1.14 9.62 -6.04
N ASN A 55 -1.00 10.95 -6.06
CA ASN A 55 -0.79 11.71 -7.30
C ASN A 55 0.70 12.01 -7.58
N SER A 56 1.61 11.47 -6.78
CA SER A 56 3.05 11.66 -7.01
C SER A 56 3.55 10.82 -8.19
N ASP A 57 4.71 11.21 -8.74
CA ASP A 57 5.43 10.48 -9.78
C ASP A 57 6.21 9.27 -9.24
N LYS A 58 6.08 8.97 -7.95
CA LYS A 58 6.92 7.97 -7.28
C LYS A 58 6.40 6.56 -7.48
N PRO A 59 7.30 5.56 -7.53
CA PRO A 59 6.89 4.16 -7.65
C PRO A 59 5.99 3.63 -6.54
N TYR A 60 5.82 4.34 -5.41
CA TYR A 60 4.91 3.96 -4.33
C TYR A 60 3.50 4.55 -4.49
N ALA A 61 3.28 5.47 -5.43
CA ALA A 61 2.01 6.21 -5.57
C ALA A 61 0.81 5.27 -5.75
N TRP A 62 1.00 4.19 -6.51
CA TRP A 62 -0.04 3.18 -6.76
C TRP A 62 -0.61 2.57 -5.47
N ALA A 63 0.21 2.42 -4.41
CA ALA A 63 -0.25 1.83 -3.16
C ALA A 63 -1.26 2.74 -2.45
N PHE A 64 -1.05 4.06 -2.53
CA PHE A 64 -2.00 5.04 -1.99
C PHE A 64 -3.25 5.19 -2.87
N GLN A 65 -3.13 5.02 -4.19
CA GLN A 65 -4.28 4.97 -5.10
C GLN A 65 -5.22 3.82 -4.72
N MET A 66 -4.70 2.63 -4.43
CA MET A 66 -5.49 1.48 -3.97
C MET A 66 -6.26 1.76 -2.68
N ILE A 67 -5.65 2.51 -1.74
CA ILE A 67 -6.31 2.92 -0.50
C ILE A 67 -7.50 3.85 -0.80
N LEU A 68 -7.32 4.83 -1.69
CA LEU A 68 -8.37 5.78 -2.08
C LEU A 68 -9.54 5.08 -2.78
N GLU A 69 -9.25 4.21 -3.76
CA GLU A 69 -10.27 3.41 -4.44
C GLU A 69 -11.05 2.52 -3.46
N GLY A 70 -10.35 1.91 -2.50
CA GLY A 70 -10.97 1.13 -1.43
C GLY A 70 -11.98 1.96 -0.61
N ARG A 71 -11.60 3.18 -0.24
CA ARG A 71 -12.48 4.12 0.50
C ARG A 71 -13.70 4.53 -0.32
N GLN A 72 -13.51 4.82 -1.61
CA GLN A 72 -14.61 5.18 -2.52
C GLN A 72 -15.61 4.04 -2.67
N ARG A 73 -15.13 2.81 -2.85
CA ARG A 73 -15.99 1.61 -2.91
C ARG A 73 -16.77 1.42 -1.61
N ALA A 74 -16.13 1.57 -0.46
CA ALA A 74 -16.80 1.45 0.83
C ALA A 74 -17.89 2.52 1.02
N ALA A 75 -17.62 3.77 0.63
CA ALA A 75 -18.59 4.86 0.68
C ALA A 75 -19.79 4.62 -0.25
N ALA A 76 -19.55 4.16 -1.48
CA ALA A 76 -20.61 3.82 -2.43
C ALA A 76 -21.52 2.71 -1.89
N SER A 77 -20.95 1.64 -1.33
CA SER A 77 -21.72 0.55 -0.73
C SER A 77 -22.57 0.98 0.47
N ALA A 78 -22.13 1.98 1.24
CA ALA A 78 -22.88 2.50 2.38
C ALA A 78 -24.10 3.34 1.96
N GLN A 79 -24.08 3.96 0.77
CA GLN A 79 -25.18 4.79 0.27
C GLN A 79 -26.32 3.96 -0.34
N THR A 80 -26.01 2.79 -0.91
CA THR A 80 -27.01 1.90 -1.53
C THR A 80 -27.76 1.02 -0.50
N ALA A 81 -27.32 1.02 0.77
CA ALA A 81 -27.92 0.25 1.85
C ALA A 81 -28.95 1.05 2.69
N GLN A 82 -29.26 2.28 2.28
CA GLN A 82 -30.31 3.15 2.84
C GLN A 82 -31.53 3.16 1.92
#